data_AF-A0A843CJU3-F1
#
_entry.id   AF-A0A843CJU3-F1
#
_cell.length_a   1.000
_cell.length_b   1.000
_cell.length_c   1.000
_cell.angle_alpha   90.00
_cell.angle_beta   90.00
_cell.angle_gamma   90.00
#
_symmetry.space_group_name_H-M   'P 1'
#
loop_
_entity.id
_entity.type
_entity.pdbx_description
1 polymer ?
#
loop_
_entity_poly.entity_id
_entity_poly.type
_entity_poly.pdbx_seq_one_letter_code
_entity_poly.pdbx_strand_id
1 'polypeptide(L)'
;MVSGLSLELWIGIAHWFTAVGTVALVIALVRTFKHLEASAKMSKIETEFRLRPWIGPSSPIKRMNDSINGNAQFSITIKNFGSLPGSDVKVKSIVDTKPLTRESLKQPLSEFNLGPLLPHMEKIYWFFVVPSMWEKVSNDNESLYVAIYFEYTSIAGLNGYGMISECKNSQNFVHKEMWLDSPEVGQ
;
A
#
# COMPACT_ATOMS: atom_id res chain seq x y z
N MET A 1 -25.36 -57.05 52.42
CA MET A 1 -24.67 -56.93 51.11
C MET A 1 -25.45 -55.95 50.22
N VAL A 2 -25.29 -54.63 50.40
CA VAL A 2 -25.93 -53.59 49.53
C VAL A 2 -24.97 -52.41 49.29
N SER A 3 -23.67 -52.56 49.56
CA SER A 3 -22.70 -51.44 49.48
C SER A 3 -21.89 -51.38 48.19
N GLY A 4 -21.69 -52.49 47.47
CA GLY A 4 -20.88 -52.51 46.24
C GLY A 4 -21.57 -51.89 45.02
N LEU A 5 -22.85 -52.22 44.80
CA LEU A 5 -23.61 -51.81 43.61
C LEU A 5 -23.96 -50.31 43.60
N SER A 6 -24.15 -49.71 44.78
CA SER A 6 -24.34 -48.27 44.95
C SER A 6 -23.06 -47.51 44.61
N LEU A 7 -21.91 -47.98 45.10
CA LEU A 7 -20.62 -47.32 44.91
C LEU A 7 -20.20 -47.30 43.43
N GLU A 8 -20.35 -48.42 42.71
CA GLU A 8 -20.04 -48.50 41.28
C GLU A 8 -20.94 -47.59 40.43
N LEU A 9 -22.21 -47.44 40.81
CA LEU A 9 -23.15 -46.57 40.12
C LEU A 9 -22.82 -45.09 40.34
N TRP A 10 -22.44 -44.69 41.56
CA TRP A 10 -21.94 -43.34 41.85
C TRP A 10 -20.62 -43.02 41.14
N ILE A 11 -19.69 -43.97 41.09
CA ILE A 11 -18.43 -43.86 40.35
C ILE A 11 -18.69 -43.72 38.85
N GLY A 12 -19.60 -44.51 38.29
CA GLY A 12 -20.03 -44.42 36.90
C GLY A 12 -20.59 -43.03 36.56
N ILE A 13 -21.53 -42.54 37.36
CA ILE A 13 -22.11 -41.19 37.19
C ILE A 13 -21.02 -40.11 37.24
N ALA A 14 -20.07 -40.19 38.17
CA ALA A 14 -18.97 -39.24 38.27
C ALA A 14 -18.07 -39.22 37.01
N HIS A 15 -17.78 -40.39 36.42
CA HIS A 15 -17.03 -40.47 35.16
C HIS A 15 -17.80 -39.89 33.97
N TRP A 16 -19.12 -40.09 33.90
CA TRP A 16 -19.95 -39.45 32.86
C TRP A 16 -19.97 -37.92 33.00
N PHE A 17 -20.08 -37.38 34.21
CA PHE A 17 -20.03 -35.93 34.44
C PHE A 17 -18.67 -35.32 34.06
N THR A 18 -17.57 -35.99 34.40
CA THR A 18 -16.23 -35.51 34.01
C THR A 18 -16.02 -35.57 32.49
N ALA A 19 -16.53 -36.61 31.81
CA ALA A 19 -16.52 -36.69 30.36
C ALA A 19 -17.33 -35.56 29.71
N VAL A 20 -18.57 -35.31 30.17
CA VAL A 20 -19.41 -34.21 29.68
C VAL A 20 -18.76 -32.85 29.92
N GLY A 21 -18.19 -32.63 31.11
CA GLY A 21 -17.46 -31.41 31.44
C GLY A 21 -16.24 -31.19 30.53
N THR A 22 -15.51 -32.25 30.21
CA THR A 22 -14.36 -32.20 29.30
C THR A 22 -14.80 -31.84 27.88
N VAL A 23 -15.88 -32.44 27.38
CA VAL A 23 -16.43 -32.13 26.05
C VAL A 23 -16.91 -30.68 25.97
N ALA A 24 -17.63 -30.19 26.99
CA ALA A 24 -18.06 -28.81 27.06
C ALA A 24 -16.87 -27.83 27.10
N LEU A 25 -15.81 -28.17 27.83
CA LEU A 25 -14.58 -27.38 27.89
C LEU A 25 -13.89 -27.31 26.52
N VAL A 26 -13.80 -28.43 25.80
CA VAL A 26 -13.23 -28.46 24.45
C VAL A 26 -14.04 -27.59 23.49
N ILE A 27 -15.37 -27.64 23.54
CA ILE A 27 -16.25 -26.79 22.71
C ILE A 27 -16.04 -25.31 23.04
N ALA A 28 -15.96 -24.96 24.34
CA ALA A 28 -15.71 -23.59 24.78
C ALA A 28 -14.35 -23.10 24.28
N LEU A 29 -13.29 -23.91 24.41
CA LEU A 29 -11.95 -23.61 23.89
C LEU A 29 -11.96 -23.32 22.39
N VAL A 30 -12.60 -24.17 21.59
CA VAL A 30 -12.70 -23.98 20.13
C VAL A 30 -13.41 -22.67 19.79
N ARG A 31 -14.50 -22.33 20.51
CA ARG A 31 -15.19 -21.06 20.31
C ARG A 31 -14.32 -19.86 20.72
N THR A 32 -13.60 -19.97 21.82
CA THR A 32 -12.67 -18.92 22.27
C THR A 32 -11.57 -18.69 21.24
N PHE A 33 -10.97 -19.75 20.69
CA PHE A 33 -9.97 -19.61 19.62
C PHE A 33 -10.53 -18.92 18.39
N LYS A 34 -11.75 -19.28 17.95
CA LYS A 34 -12.42 -18.60 16.83
C LYS A 34 -12.68 -17.12 17.11
N HIS A 35 -13.10 -16.79 18.33
CA HIS A 35 -13.32 -15.40 18.74
C HIS A 35 -12.01 -14.60 18.78
N LEU A 36 -10.94 -15.19 19.32
CA LEU A 36 -9.61 -14.57 19.33
C LEU A 36 -9.09 -14.34 17.92
N GLU A 37 -9.29 -15.29 17.00
CA GLU A 37 -8.92 -15.13 15.60
C GLU A 37 -9.67 -13.96 14.94
N ALA A 38 -10.99 -13.85 15.16
CA ALA A 38 -11.79 -12.74 14.64
C ALA A 38 -11.36 -11.40 15.24
N SER A 39 -11.10 -11.33 16.54
CA SER A 39 -10.63 -10.12 17.21
C SER A 39 -9.24 -9.71 16.71
N ALA A 40 -8.32 -10.67 16.55
CA ALA A 40 -6.98 -10.41 16.02
C ALA A 40 -7.03 -9.91 14.57
N LYS A 41 -7.91 -10.48 13.74
CA LYS A 41 -8.16 -10.00 12.37
C LYS A 41 -8.65 -8.55 12.35
N MET A 42 -9.63 -8.21 13.18
CA MET A 42 -10.15 -6.84 13.27
C MET A 42 -9.06 -5.86 13.75
N SER A 43 -8.33 -6.21 14.82
CA SER A 43 -7.24 -5.38 15.33
C SER A 43 -6.12 -5.20 14.30
N LYS A 44 -5.81 -6.23 13.52
CA LYS A 44 -4.84 -6.15 12.42
C LYS A 44 -5.30 -5.12 11.38
N ILE A 45 -6.55 -5.22 10.91
CA ILE A 45 -7.11 -4.30 9.91
C ILE A 45 -7.09 -2.85 10.43
N GLU A 46 -7.57 -2.62 11.66
CA GLU A 46 -7.57 -1.29 12.26
C GLU A 46 -6.15 -0.71 12.40
N THR A 47 -5.23 -1.55 12.85
CA THR A 47 -3.81 -1.18 12.98
C THR A 47 -3.21 -0.85 11.63
N GLU A 48 -3.52 -1.58 10.56
CA GLU A 48 -3.01 -1.31 9.21
C GLU A 48 -3.60 -0.04 8.60
N PHE A 49 -4.89 0.22 8.78
CA PHE A 49 -5.49 1.48 8.32
C PHE A 49 -4.87 2.70 9.01
N ARG A 50 -4.55 2.57 10.29
CA ARG A 50 -3.97 3.65 11.10
C ARG A 50 -2.46 3.77 10.93
N LEU A 51 -1.76 2.65 10.90
CA LEU A 51 -0.30 2.52 10.81
C LEU A 51 0.03 1.89 9.46
N ARG A 52 0.13 2.73 8.44
CA ARG A 52 0.66 2.35 7.12
C ARG A 52 1.68 3.37 6.64
N PRO A 53 2.61 2.97 5.77
CA PRO A 53 3.40 3.93 5.02
C PRO A 53 2.45 4.78 4.17
N TRP A 54 2.64 6.09 4.21
CA TRP A 54 1.88 7.03 3.38
C TRP A 54 2.87 7.78 2.52
N ILE A 55 3.13 7.24 1.34
CA ILE A 55 4.15 7.74 0.44
C ILE A 55 3.46 8.62 -0.61
N GLY A 56 3.92 9.85 -0.74
CA GLY A 56 3.37 10.79 -1.69
C GLY A 56 4.33 11.94 -1.99
N PRO A 57 4.01 12.79 -2.97
CA PRO A 57 4.83 13.95 -3.28
C PRO A 57 4.78 14.96 -2.13
N SER A 58 5.94 15.46 -1.70
CA SER A 58 6.05 16.60 -0.78
C SER A 58 6.28 17.93 -1.50
N SER A 59 6.74 17.88 -2.75
CA SER A 59 7.04 19.05 -3.55
C SER A 59 6.42 18.96 -4.94
N PRO A 60 6.11 20.10 -5.59
CA PRO A 60 5.69 20.09 -6.98
C PRO A 60 6.83 19.61 -7.87
N ILE A 61 6.50 19.09 -9.04
CA ILE A 61 7.48 18.66 -10.04
C ILE A 61 8.29 19.89 -10.48
N LYS A 62 9.60 19.85 -10.25
CA LYS A 62 10.53 20.93 -10.61
C LYS A 62 11.40 20.50 -11.78
N ARG A 63 11.54 21.39 -12.76
CA ARG A 63 12.54 21.27 -13.81
C ARG A 63 13.93 21.47 -13.20
N MET A 64 14.86 20.59 -13.55
CA MET A 64 16.27 20.75 -13.19
C MET A 64 16.98 21.58 -14.25
N ASN A 65 17.87 22.47 -13.81
CA ASN A 65 18.67 23.31 -14.72
C ASN A 65 19.78 22.50 -15.41
N ASP A 66 20.24 21.43 -14.77
CA ASP A 66 21.30 20.57 -15.27
C ASP A 66 20.69 19.47 -16.14
N SER A 67 20.82 19.58 -17.46
CA SER A 67 20.40 18.53 -18.40
C SER A 67 21.53 17.54 -18.62
N ILE A 68 21.36 16.29 -18.19
CA ILE A 68 22.24 15.20 -18.61
C ILE A 68 21.82 14.80 -20.05
N ASN A 69 22.74 14.91 -21.01
CA ASN A 69 22.54 14.54 -22.43
C ASN A 69 21.51 15.36 -23.22
N GLY A 70 21.23 16.61 -22.83
CA GLY A 70 20.30 17.50 -23.56
C GLY A 70 18.82 17.17 -23.39
N ASN A 71 18.49 16.14 -22.60
CA ASN A 71 17.11 15.82 -22.22
C ASN A 71 16.62 16.76 -21.12
N ALA A 72 15.33 17.13 -21.18
CA ALA A 72 14.72 17.91 -20.12
C ALA A 72 14.52 17.01 -18.89
N GLN A 73 15.22 17.34 -17.79
CA GLN A 73 15.17 16.57 -16.55
C GLN A 73 14.20 17.21 -15.56
N PHE A 74 13.37 16.38 -14.93
CA PHE A 74 12.43 16.78 -13.92
C PHE A 74 12.64 15.98 -12.65
N SER A 75 12.36 16.63 -11.53
CA SER A 75 12.52 16.08 -10.19
C SER A 75 11.22 16.19 -9.42
N ILE A 76 10.94 15.17 -8.63
CA ILE A 76 9.84 15.17 -7.67
C ILE A 76 10.36 14.68 -6.32
N THR A 77 10.07 15.42 -5.25
CA THR A 77 10.38 14.99 -3.90
C THR A 77 9.23 14.15 -3.37
N ILE A 78 9.56 12.97 -2.88
CA ILE A 78 8.64 12.00 -2.34
C ILE A 78 8.94 11.87 -0.87
N LYS A 79 7.90 11.86 -0.04
CA LYS A 79 8.01 11.71 1.40
C LYS A 79 7.13 10.58 1.88
N ASN A 80 7.63 9.82 2.85
CA ASN A 80 6.77 8.96 3.65
C ASN A 80 6.24 9.77 4.84
N PHE A 81 4.96 10.15 4.82
CA PHE A 81 4.33 10.80 5.96
C PHE A 81 3.68 9.81 6.94
N GLY A 82 3.72 8.52 6.62
CA GLY A 82 3.27 7.46 7.52
C GLY A 82 4.26 7.23 8.67
N SER A 83 3.77 6.56 9.71
CA SER A 83 4.58 6.16 10.87
C SER A 83 5.34 4.85 10.68
N LEU A 84 5.08 4.13 9.58
CA LEU A 84 5.75 2.87 9.23
C LEU A 84 6.68 3.04 8.03
N PRO A 85 7.79 2.28 7.97
CA PRO A 85 8.68 2.29 6.81
C PRO A 85 8.05 1.59 5.60
N GLY A 86 8.27 2.12 4.40
CA GLY A 86 8.05 1.39 3.15
C GLY A 86 9.33 0.66 2.77
N SER A 87 9.34 -0.67 2.86
CA SER A 87 10.57 -1.48 2.79
C SER A 87 11.14 -1.67 1.39
N ASP A 88 10.29 -1.62 0.35
CA ASP A 88 10.68 -1.75 -1.05
C ASP A 88 9.80 -0.84 -1.91
N VAL A 89 10.23 0.40 -2.11
CA VAL A 89 9.45 1.41 -2.83
C VAL A 89 9.89 1.44 -4.28
N LYS A 90 9.01 1.06 -5.18
CA LYS A 90 9.24 1.06 -6.62
C LYS A 90 8.46 2.19 -7.28
N VAL A 91 9.06 2.82 -8.27
CA VAL A 91 8.46 3.90 -9.03
C VAL A 91 8.24 3.44 -10.46
N LYS A 92 7.03 3.65 -10.97
CA LYS A 92 6.69 3.53 -12.39
C LYS A 92 6.31 4.90 -12.88
N SER A 93 6.89 5.34 -13.99
CA SER A 93 6.57 6.63 -14.58
C SER A 93 6.34 6.51 -16.08
N ILE A 94 5.40 7.29 -16.58
CA ILE A 94 5.10 7.44 -18.00
C ILE A 94 4.87 8.92 -18.29
N VAL A 95 5.41 9.35 -19.43
CA VAL A 95 5.29 10.72 -19.92
C VAL A 95 4.74 10.65 -21.35
N ASP A 96 3.70 11.43 -21.62
CA ASP A 96 3.09 11.50 -22.95
C ASP A 96 2.48 12.89 -23.18
N THR A 97 2.24 13.28 -24.43
CA THR A 97 1.48 14.50 -24.77
C THR A 97 -0.02 14.24 -24.85
N LYS A 98 -0.44 12.98 -24.83
CA LYS A 98 -1.84 12.57 -24.71
C LYS A 98 -2.27 12.49 -23.24
N PRO A 99 -3.55 12.74 -22.93
CA PRO A 99 -4.09 12.54 -21.59
C PRO A 99 -3.86 11.10 -21.11
N LEU A 100 -3.17 10.96 -19.97
CA LEU A 100 -2.91 9.67 -19.34
C LEU A 100 -4.05 9.29 -18.40
N THR A 101 -4.34 7.99 -18.30
CA THR A 101 -5.31 7.43 -17.34
C THR A 101 -4.63 6.49 -16.37
N ARG A 102 -5.35 6.08 -15.32
CA ARG A 102 -4.86 5.06 -14.38
C ARG A 102 -4.53 3.74 -15.07
N GLU A 103 -5.22 3.39 -16.16
CA GLU A 103 -4.92 2.15 -16.89
C GLU A 103 -3.57 2.20 -17.62
N SER A 104 -3.11 3.40 -18.02
CA SER A 104 -1.79 3.57 -18.63
C SER A 104 -0.66 3.12 -17.69
N LEU A 105 -0.87 3.22 -16.38
CA LEU A 105 0.10 2.80 -15.35
C LEU A 105 0.04 1.29 -15.03
N LYS A 106 -1.00 0.58 -15.49
CA LYS A 106 -1.14 -0.88 -15.29
C LYS A 106 -0.38 -1.69 -16.34
N GLN A 107 0.14 -1.04 -17.38
CA GLN A 107 0.95 -1.68 -18.40
C GLN A 107 2.35 -2.03 -17.83
N PRO A 108 3.05 -3.02 -18.40
CA PRO A 108 4.42 -3.34 -17.99
C PRO A 108 5.35 -2.17 -18.33
N LEU A 109 5.53 -1.28 -17.37
CA LEU A 109 6.38 -0.11 -17.43
C LEU A 109 7.74 -0.40 -16.80
N SER A 110 8.75 0.39 -17.16
CA SER A 110 10.04 0.35 -16.48
C SER A 110 9.87 0.75 -15.02
N GLU A 111 10.31 -0.12 -14.12
CA GLU A 111 10.26 0.10 -12.68
C GLU A 111 11.63 0.52 -12.17
N PHE A 112 11.66 1.57 -11.35
CA PHE A 112 12.87 1.99 -10.66
C PHE A 112 12.73 1.73 -9.16
N ASN A 113 13.67 1.00 -8.58
CA ASN A 113 13.66 0.72 -7.14
C ASN A 113 14.34 1.87 -6.37
N LEU A 114 13.56 2.62 -5.58
CA LEU A 114 14.08 3.65 -4.68
C LEU A 114 14.68 3.07 -3.40
N GLY A 115 14.42 1.81 -3.09
CA GLY A 115 14.74 1.15 -1.83
C GLY A 115 13.84 1.62 -0.68
N PRO A 116 14.26 1.42 0.58
CA PRO A 116 13.39 1.68 1.72
C PRO A 116 13.18 3.19 1.97
N LEU A 117 11.95 3.62 2.24
CA LEU A 117 11.62 4.97 2.72
C LEU A 117 11.14 4.90 4.17
N LEU A 118 11.96 5.41 5.09
CA LEU A 118 11.65 5.48 6.51
C LEU A 118 10.58 6.56 6.80
N PRO A 119 9.92 6.52 7.97
CA PRO A 119 8.99 7.57 8.40
C PRO A 119 9.63 8.96 8.32
N HIS A 120 8.90 9.91 7.72
CA HIS A 120 9.32 11.29 7.46
C HIS A 120 10.55 11.47 6.57
N MET A 121 11.10 10.39 6.01
CA MET A 121 12.21 10.45 5.06
C MET A 121 11.73 10.99 3.72
N GLU A 122 12.58 11.81 3.11
CA GLU A 122 12.37 12.33 1.77
C GLU A 122 13.38 11.71 0.80
N LYS A 123 12.93 11.39 -0.41
CA LYS A 123 13.78 11.01 -1.53
C LYS A 123 13.39 11.80 -2.76
N ILE A 124 14.35 12.01 -3.64
CA ILE A 124 14.13 12.71 -4.90
C ILE A 124 14.16 11.67 -6.01
N TYR A 125 13.09 11.61 -6.78
CA TYR A 125 13.01 10.81 -7.99
C TYR A 125 13.18 11.71 -9.21
N TRP A 126 13.99 11.26 -10.16
CA TRP A 126 14.24 11.96 -11.41
C TRP A 126 13.63 11.19 -12.57
N PHE A 127 12.98 11.91 -13.46
CA PHE A 127 12.50 11.37 -14.72
C PHE A 127 12.87 12.30 -15.86
N PHE A 128 12.98 11.72 -17.06
CA PHE A 128 13.45 12.40 -18.25
C PHE A 128 12.31 12.55 -19.23
N VAL A 129 12.24 13.73 -19.86
CA VAL A 129 11.29 14.01 -20.94
C VAL A 129 12.09 14.19 -22.22
N VAL A 130 11.60 13.56 -23.29
CA VAL A 130 12.22 13.66 -24.61
C VAL A 130 12.19 15.13 -25.07
N PRO A 131 13.31 15.70 -25.55
CA PRO A 131 13.39 17.11 -25.97
C PRO A 131 12.30 17.52 -26.95
N SER A 132 11.98 16.67 -27.92
CA SER A 132 10.94 16.93 -28.93
C SER A 132 9.54 17.09 -28.34
N MET A 133 9.21 16.38 -27.25
CA MET A 133 7.94 16.57 -26.53
C MET A 133 7.97 17.88 -25.74
N TRP A 134 9.10 18.20 -25.11
CA TRP A 134 9.25 19.42 -24.32
C TRP A 134 9.20 20.70 -25.18
N GLU A 135 9.80 20.66 -26.37
CA GLU A 135 9.75 21.77 -27.33
C GLU A 135 8.31 22.06 -27.79
N LYS A 136 7.51 21.03 -28.05
CA LYS A 136 6.09 21.19 -28.42
C LYS A 136 5.27 21.86 -27.34
N VAL A 137 5.54 21.53 -26.08
CA VAL A 137 4.86 22.09 -24.91
C VAL A 137 5.33 23.53 -24.64
N SER A 138 6.61 23.82 -24.90
CA SER A 138 7.19 25.17 -24.76
C SER A 138 6.73 26.13 -25.84
N ASN A 139 6.40 25.62 -27.03
CA ASN A 139 5.86 26.40 -28.14
C ASN A 139 4.33 26.51 -28.11
N ASP A 140 3.69 26.27 -26.95
CA ASP A 140 2.24 26.39 -26.70
C ASP A 140 1.33 25.49 -27.56
N ASN A 141 1.88 24.47 -28.23
CA ASN A 141 1.13 23.63 -29.16
C ASN A 141 0.48 22.40 -28.52
N GLU A 142 1.05 21.85 -27.44
CA GLU A 142 0.57 20.61 -26.80
C GLU A 142 0.70 20.68 -25.26
N SER A 143 -0.07 19.87 -24.53
CA SER A 143 0.06 19.69 -23.08
C SER A 143 0.90 18.45 -22.77
N LEU A 144 1.70 18.49 -21.71
CA LEU A 144 2.49 17.33 -21.26
C LEU A 144 1.81 16.67 -20.07
N TYR A 145 1.57 15.38 -20.16
CA TYR A 145 1.04 14.57 -19.08
C TYR A 145 2.14 13.67 -18.52
N VAL A 146 2.23 13.62 -17.20
CA VAL A 146 3.16 12.76 -16.47
C VAL A 146 2.32 11.97 -15.48
N ALA A 147 2.36 10.65 -15.56
CA ALA A 147 1.79 9.77 -14.57
C ALA A 147 2.91 9.05 -13.81
N ILE A 148 2.84 9.09 -12.48
CA ILE A 148 3.82 8.48 -11.59
C ILE A 148 3.07 7.63 -10.59
N TYR A 149 3.51 6.39 -10.43
CA TYR A 149 2.97 5.44 -9.47
C TYR A 149 4.08 4.93 -8.56
N PHE A 150 3.86 5.04 -7.26
CA PHE A 150 4.71 4.52 -6.21
C PHE A 150 4.08 3.26 -5.65
N GLU A 151 4.73 2.13 -5.88
CA GLU A 151 4.34 0.84 -5.34
C GLU A 151 5.21 0.56 -4.11
N TYR A 152 4.61 0.10 -3.02
CA TYR A 152 5.33 -0.22 -1.80
C TYR A 152 4.68 -1.36 -1.02
N THR A 153 5.53 -2.17 -0.39
CA THR A 153 5.10 -3.25 0.48
C THR A 153 4.86 -2.77 1.91
N SER A 154 3.79 -3.27 2.52
CA SER A 154 3.43 -3.07 3.92
C SER A 154 3.10 -4.42 4.57
N ILE A 155 2.83 -4.40 5.88
CA ILE A 155 2.36 -5.59 6.64
C ILE A 155 1.04 -6.15 6.07
N ALA A 156 0.20 -5.27 5.50
CA ALA A 156 -1.09 -5.61 4.90
C ALA A 156 -0.99 -6.20 3.49
N GLY A 157 0.18 -6.11 2.85
CA GLY A 157 0.37 -6.43 1.44
C GLY A 157 0.87 -5.24 0.63
N LEU A 158 0.68 -5.34 -0.69
CA LEU A 158 1.10 -4.35 -1.67
C LEU A 158 0.13 -3.15 -1.64
N ASN A 159 0.68 -1.95 -1.52
CA ASN A 159 -0.08 -0.72 -1.65
C ASN A 159 0.62 0.18 -2.67
N GLY A 160 -0.07 1.24 -3.05
CA GLY A 160 0.57 2.28 -3.82
C GLY A 160 -0.13 3.61 -3.80
N TYR A 161 0.60 4.60 -4.29
CA TYR A 161 0.13 5.95 -4.51
C TYR A 161 0.35 6.30 -5.97
N GLY A 162 -0.71 6.73 -6.65
CA GLY A 162 -0.63 7.21 -8.03
C GLY A 162 -0.94 8.68 -8.13
N MET A 163 -0.28 9.34 -9.08
CA MET A 163 -0.64 10.69 -9.49
C MET A 163 -0.52 10.86 -11.00
N ILE A 164 -1.39 11.70 -11.55
CA ILE A 164 -1.33 12.19 -12.92
C ILE A 164 -1.25 13.71 -12.85
N SER A 165 -0.25 14.26 -13.52
CA SER A 165 0.02 15.70 -13.55
C SER A 165 0.07 16.19 -14.98
N GLU A 166 -0.48 17.38 -15.22
CA GLU A 166 -0.48 18.05 -16.51
C GLU A 166 0.38 19.31 -16.43
N CYS A 167 1.24 19.54 -17.41
CA CYS A 167 1.93 20.80 -17.64
C CYS A 167 1.40 21.40 -18.94
N LYS A 168 0.90 22.64 -18.86
CA LYS A 168 0.53 23.46 -20.02
C LYS A 168 1.50 24.62 -20.14
N ASN A 169 1.85 24.99 -21.37
CA ASN A 169 2.56 26.22 -21.68
C ASN A 169 3.93 26.35 -20.98
N SER A 170 4.59 25.21 -20.74
CA SER A 170 5.85 25.12 -19.98
C SER A 170 5.84 25.79 -18.59
N GLN A 171 4.65 25.90 -18.00
CA GLN A 171 4.47 26.34 -16.62
C GLN A 171 4.66 25.18 -15.63
N ASN A 172 4.30 25.41 -14.37
CA ASN A 172 4.32 24.38 -13.33
C ASN A 172 3.38 23.21 -13.66
N PHE A 173 3.74 22.00 -13.24
CA PHE A 173 2.84 20.85 -13.30
C PHE A 173 1.68 21.03 -12.31
N VAL A 174 0.47 20.75 -12.79
CA VAL A 174 -0.76 20.75 -12.01
C VAL A 174 -1.24 19.31 -11.86
N HIS A 175 -1.41 18.85 -10.62
CA HIS A 175 -1.94 17.53 -10.34
C HIS A 175 -3.43 17.47 -10.74
N LYS A 176 -3.75 16.57 -11.67
CA LYS A 176 -5.13 16.33 -12.14
C LYS A 176 -5.82 15.27 -11.31
N GLU A 177 -5.09 14.22 -11.00
CA GLU A 177 -5.62 13.07 -10.31
C GLU A 177 -4.57 12.53 -9.35
N MET A 178 -5.02 12.15 -8.16
CA MET A 178 -4.20 11.52 -7.13
C MET A 178 -5.04 10.43 -6.48
N TRP A 179 -4.46 9.26 -6.25
CA TRP A 179 -5.16 8.16 -5.60
C TRP A 179 -4.21 7.33 -4.76
N LEU A 180 -4.80 6.63 -3.80
CA LEU A 180 -4.15 5.61 -3.00
C LEU A 180 -4.87 4.31 -3.29
N ASP A 181 -4.09 3.28 -3.53
CA ASP A 181 -4.65 1.94 -3.58
C ASP A 181 -5.05 1.54 -2.17
N SER A 182 -6.26 0.99 -2.06
CA SER A 182 -6.73 0.43 -0.81
C SER A 182 -6.11 -0.95 -0.67
N PRO A 183 -5.70 -1.36 0.54
CA PRO A 183 -5.28 -2.74 0.75
C PRO A 183 -6.42 -3.66 0.32
N GLU A 184 -6.10 -4.67 -0.50
CA GLU A 184 -7.05 -5.75 -0.79
C GLU A 184 -7.29 -6.49 0.52
N VAL A 185 -8.36 -6.13 1.23
CA VAL A 185 -8.83 -6.88 2.38
C VAL A 185 -9.34 -8.19 1.81
N GLY A 186 -8.52 -9.24 1.92
CA GLY A 186 -8.86 -10.58 1.42
C GLY A 186 -10.29 -10.95 1.80
N GLN A 187 -11.13 -11.14 0.79
CA GLN A 187 -12.44 -11.77 0.93
C GLN A 187 -12.27 -13.24 1.29
#